data_AF-A0A951VJP1-F1
#
_entry.id   AF-A0A951VJP1-F1
#
_cell.length_a   1.000
_cell.length_b   1.000
_cell.length_c   1.000
_cell.angle_alpha   90.00
_cell.angle_beta   90.00
_cell.angle_gamma   90.00
#
_symmetry.space_group_name_H-M   'P 1'
#
loop_
_entity.id
_entity.type
_entity.pdbx_description
1 polymer ?
#
loop_
_entity_poly.entity_id
_entity_poly.type
_entity_poly.pdbx_seq_one_letter_code
_entity_poly.pdbx_strand_id
1 'polypeptide(L)'
;MILKKIFSFLALIITGILLSHCNDSPTDLGINFLAQDGVEVKKFDSMVDSLPQNSFDFKKVYILGNASHVLLGKTENATSHILLKFAFLLPDSIVTEIKSQTINVIDSYVTLTKNYSIGNSNGNFDYNVFKINEFWSSSTFTSDDFASLSVDNVDLSSNRTSLNDTTYTFHLSSELTTSWLKNYADTTLGVNYGILLSPTDNTQKVLGFTAYNVSDIDVPILRVVVQKPGAYIDTLIGYITLDVSAVIGSVPDVGAENLAIQSSLASEIQLDFDFTTLPKDIAINSAKLTLTIDTLQSKFGSDFENSLSVFLIADSTKDSLNKNYSYRLSRTGNTFSGDITNIIRAFNNNVDNQGILIKSTQEFWGLEIFAIKGSNASDIAERPRLEIIYSKGGKQ
;
A
#
# COMPACT_ATOMS: atom_id res chain seq x y z
N MET A 1 -12.08 -18.72 54.92
CA MET A 1 -12.18 -18.85 53.44
C MET A 1 -11.69 -17.60 52.69
N ILE A 2 -11.89 -16.39 53.22
CA ILE A 2 -11.48 -15.12 52.60
C ILE A 2 -9.95 -14.95 52.54
N LEU A 3 -9.20 -15.31 53.60
CA LEU A 3 -7.72 -15.21 53.59
C LEU A 3 -7.04 -16.08 52.52
N LYS A 4 -7.56 -17.29 52.22
CA LYS A 4 -7.01 -18.16 51.15
C LYS A 4 -7.22 -17.56 49.76
N LYS A 5 -8.35 -16.87 49.54
CA LYS A 5 -8.64 -16.20 48.26
C LYS A 5 -7.75 -14.97 48.06
N ILE A 6 -7.47 -14.21 49.12
CA ILE A 6 -6.56 -13.06 49.08
C ILE A 6 -5.12 -13.51 48.80
N PHE A 7 -4.66 -14.59 49.45
CA PHE A 7 -3.31 -15.13 49.22
C PHE A 7 -3.13 -15.66 47.80
N SER A 8 -4.15 -16.35 47.26
CA SER A 8 -4.13 -16.85 45.88
C SER A 8 -4.16 -15.72 44.85
N PHE A 9 -4.85 -14.62 45.13
CA PHE A 9 -4.89 -13.45 44.25
C PHE A 9 -3.57 -12.67 44.26
N LEU A 10 -2.94 -12.53 45.44
CA LEU A 10 -1.63 -11.90 45.58
C LEU A 10 -0.53 -12.71 44.88
N ALA A 11 -0.58 -14.04 44.98
CA ALA A 11 0.33 -14.93 44.26
C ALA A 11 0.16 -14.82 42.74
N LEU A 12 -1.08 -14.66 42.24
CA LEU A 12 -1.35 -14.47 40.81
C LEU A 12 -0.78 -13.14 40.29
N ILE A 13 -0.90 -12.06 41.06
CA ILE A 13 -0.36 -10.73 40.72
C ILE A 13 1.17 -10.77 40.71
N ILE A 14 1.80 -11.37 41.72
CA ILE A 14 3.27 -11.51 41.77
C ILE A 14 3.78 -12.34 40.60
N THR A 15 3.08 -13.42 40.23
CA THR A 15 3.43 -14.25 39.07
C THR A 15 3.27 -13.46 37.76
N GLY A 16 2.24 -12.61 37.64
CA GLY A 16 2.04 -11.73 36.48
C GLY A 16 3.14 -10.68 36.30
N ILE A 17 3.64 -10.10 37.40
CA ILE A 17 4.72 -9.09 37.38
C ILE A 17 6.09 -9.73 37.06
N LEU A 18 6.31 -10.97 37.49
CA LEU A 18 7.55 -11.71 37.19
C LEU A 18 7.61 -12.20 35.74
N LEU A 19 6.47 -12.42 35.08
CA LEU A 19 6.43 -12.86 33.67
C LEU A 19 6.53 -11.72 32.66
N SER A 20 6.27 -10.46 33.06
CA SER A 20 6.36 -9.29 32.17
C SER A 20 7.79 -8.75 31.99
N HIS A 21 8.79 -9.30 32.70
CA HIS A 21 10.20 -8.87 32.63
C HIS A 21 11.11 -9.87 31.88
N CYS A 22 10.53 -10.89 31.22
CA CYS A 22 11.29 -11.92 30.49
C CYS A 22 11.53 -11.59 29.00
N ASN A 23 11.30 -10.35 28.57
CA ASN A 23 11.45 -9.95 27.16
C ASN A 23 12.47 -8.84 26.94
N ASP A 24 13.27 -8.51 27.96
CA ASP A 24 14.39 -7.59 27.79
C ASP A 24 15.59 -8.31 27.17
N SER A 25 16.25 -7.63 26.23
CA SER A 25 17.55 -8.04 25.70
C SER A 25 18.53 -8.31 26.87
N PRO A 26 19.46 -9.27 26.75
CA PRO A 26 20.37 -9.58 27.84
C PRO A 26 21.07 -8.30 28.31
N THR A 27 20.93 -8.00 29.61
CA THR A 27 21.57 -6.84 30.23
C THR A 27 23.09 -7.03 30.21
N ASP A 28 23.84 -5.93 30.17
CA ASP A 28 25.32 -5.91 30.14
C ASP A 28 25.97 -6.79 31.25
N LEU A 29 25.22 -7.11 32.30
CA LEU A 29 25.64 -8.00 33.39
C LEU A 29 25.68 -9.49 32.99
N GLY A 30 24.80 -9.95 32.10
CA GLY A 30 24.72 -11.36 31.68
C GLY A 30 25.84 -11.77 30.71
N ILE A 31 26.35 -10.82 29.92
CA ILE A 31 27.44 -11.03 28.95
C ILE A 31 28.74 -11.49 29.65
N ASN A 32 28.99 -11.02 30.87
CA ASN A 32 30.20 -11.33 31.61
C ASN A 32 30.28 -12.79 32.12
N PHE A 33 29.15 -13.51 32.19
CA PHE A 33 29.15 -14.92 32.61
C PHE A 33 29.55 -15.87 31.47
N LEU A 34 29.22 -15.54 30.22
CA LEU A 34 29.55 -16.37 29.05
C LEU A 34 31.05 -16.36 28.73
N ALA A 35 31.75 -15.29 29.11
CA ALA A 35 33.21 -15.20 28.98
C ALA A 35 33.95 -16.31 29.77
N GLN A 36 33.34 -16.86 30.84
CA GLN A 36 33.93 -17.96 31.62
C GLN A 36 33.89 -19.31 30.88
N ASP A 37 32.98 -19.47 29.92
CA ASP A 37 32.79 -20.69 29.13
C ASP A 37 33.56 -20.65 27.80
N GLY A 38 34.48 -19.69 27.63
CA GLY A 38 35.24 -19.52 26.39
C GLY A 38 34.41 -19.01 25.22
N VAL A 39 33.23 -18.41 25.46
CA VAL A 39 32.40 -17.77 24.44
C VAL A 39 32.38 -16.27 24.69
N GLU A 40 32.87 -15.49 23.73
CA GLU A 40 32.88 -14.04 23.81
C GLU A 40 31.64 -13.48 23.10
N VAL A 41 30.78 -12.76 23.81
CA VAL A 41 29.64 -12.04 23.21
C VAL A 41 30.03 -10.58 22.99
N LYS A 42 29.85 -10.11 21.75
CA LYS A 42 30.17 -8.74 21.33
C LYS A 42 28.96 -8.05 20.72
N LYS A 43 28.98 -6.74 20.81
CA LYS A 43 28.10 -5.84 20.07
C LYS A 43 28.90 -5.21 18.93
N PHE A 44 28.29 -5.18 17.74
CA PHE A 44 28.67 -4.31 16.63
C PHE A 44 27.55 -3.30 16.43
N ASP A 45 27.91 -2.03 16.23
CA ASP A 45 26.96 -0.94 16.08
C ASP A 45 27.43 -0.01 14.96
N SER A 46 26.74 0.01 13.82
CA SER A 46 27.17 0.77 12.63
C SER A 46 27.29 2.28 12.84
N MET A 47 26.73 2.82 13.93
CA MET A 47 26.85 4.21 14.33
C MET A 47 28.20 4.52 15.00
N VAL A 48 28.78 3.53 15.70
CA VAL A 48 30.03 3.65 16.47
C VAL A 48 31.18 2.96 15.75
N ASP A 49 30.93 1.72 15.33
CA ASP A 49 31.83 0.88 14.56
C ASP A 49 31.57 1.17 13.08
N SER A 50 32.45 1.96 12.45
CA SER A 50 32.28 2.37 11.04
C SER A 50 31.92 1.18 10.14
N LEU A 51 30.71 1.22 9.57
CA LEU A 51 30.22 0.25 8.60
C LEU A 51 30.00 0.98 7.26
N PRO A 52 30.78 0.69 6.21
CA PRO A 52 30.47 1.21 4.89
C PRO A 52 29.07 0.78 4.50
N GLN A 53 28.26 1.74 4.08
CA GLN A 53 26.88 1.52 3.68
C GLN A 53 26.50 2.44 2.53
N ASN A 54 25.65 1.93 1.65
CA ASN A 54 25.01 2.70 0.59
C ASN A 54 23.51 2.50 0.65
N SER A 55 22.79 3.49 0.12
CA SER A 55 21.34 3.47 0.10
C SER A 55 20.84 4.29 -1.07
N PHE A 56 19.77 3.83 -1.71
CA PHE A 56 19.10 4.57 -2.76
C PHE A 56 17.62 4.19 -2.81
N ASP A 57 16.81 5.07 -3.35
CA ASP A 57 15.42 4.82 -3.68
C ASP A 57 15.23 4.63 -5.19
N PHE A 58 14.19 3.88 -5.53
CA PHE A 58 13.82 3.63 -6.91
C PHE A 58 12.32 3.36 -7.02
N LYS A 59 11.79 3.55 -8.22
CA LYS A 59 10.40 3.25 -8.55
C LYS A 59 10.29 1.86 -9.17
N LYS A 60 9.30 1.10 -8.72
CA LYS A 60 8.92 -0.19 -9.29
C LYS A 60 7.55 -0.12 -9.96
N VAL A 61 7.36 -0.93 -11.00
CA VAL A 61 6.05 -1.10 -11.66
C VAL A 61 5.40 -2.38 -11.13
N TYR A 62 4.19 -2.24 -10.60
CA TYR A 62 3.39 -3.35 -10.08
C TYR A 62 2.09 -3.52 -10.85
N ILE A 63 1.53 -4.73 -10.75
CA ILE A 63 0.13 -5.00 -11.11
C ILE A 63 -0.77 -4.38 -10.04
N LEU A 64 -1.77 -3.60 -10.46
CA LEU A 64 -2.49 -2.66 -9.60
C LEU A 64 -3.85 -3.17 -9.08
N GLY A 65 -4.30 -4.36 -9.48
CA GLY A 65 -5.66 -4.85 -9.21
C GLY A 65 -5.94 -5.53 -7.87
N ASN A 66 -5.06 -5.42 -6.88
CA ASN A 66 -5.24 -6.01 -5.54
C ASN A 66 -5.40 -4.96 -4.42
N ALA A 67 -5.64 -3.70 -4.78
CA ALA A 67 -5.85 -2.65 -3.80
C ALA A 67 -7.23 -2.78 -3.15
N SER A 68 -7.33 -2.59 -1.83
CA SER A 68 -8.61 -2.51 -1.11
C SER A 68 -9.35 -1.19 -1.34
N HIS A 69 -8.67 -0.22 -1.95
CA HIS A 69 -9.20 1.08 -2.33
C HIS A 69 -8.76 1.45 -3.74
N VAL A 70 -9.58 2.25 -4.41
CA VAL A 70 -9.22 2.90 -5.67
C VAL A 70 -9.04 4.40 -5.44
N LEU A 71 -7.93 4.94 -5.93
CA LEU A 71 -7.50 6.30 -5.72
C LEU A 71 -7.81 7.19 -6.93
N LEU A 72 -8.35 8.39 -6.71
CA LEU A 72 -8.59 9.40 -7.73
C LEU A 72 -8.04 10.75 -7.26
N GLY A 73 -7.27 11.43 -8.10
CA GLY A 73 -6.85 12.80 -7.83
C GLY A 73 -5.40 13.09 -8.16
N LYS A 74 -4.87 14.18 -7.61
CA LYS A 74 -3.49 14.64 -7.84
C LYS A 74 -2.82 15.05 -6.54
N THR A 75 -1.56 14.68 -6.39
CA THR A 75 -0.60 15.26 -5.46
C THR A 75 0.49 15.97 -6.27
N GLU A 76 1.52 16.49 -5.59
CA GLU A 76 2.64 17.17 -6.23
C GLU A 76 3.43 16.25 -7.17
N ASN A 77 3.57 14.96 -6.83
CA ASN A 77 4.43 14.02 -7.55
C ASN A 77 3.68 12.87 -8.23
N ALA A 78 2.37 12.74 -8.00
CA ALA A 78 1.56 11.64 -8.51
C ALA A 78 0.16 12.09 -8.95
N THR A 79 -0.34 11.44 -10.00
CA THR A 79 -1.72 11.53 -10.49
C THR A 79 -2.32 10.13 -10.46
N SER A 80 -3.52 10.02 -9.88
CA SER A 80 -4.24 8.76 -9.78
C SER A 80 -5.54 8.81 -10.56
N HIS A 81 -5.76 7.77 -11.37
CA HIS A 81 -6.97 7.55 -12.15
C HIS A 81 -7.67 6.28 -11.66
N ILE A 82 -8.99 6.16 -11.88
CA ILE A 82 -9.74 4.94 -11.55
C ILE A 82 -10.34 4.36 -12.82
N LEU A 83 -10.17 3.06 -13.05
CA LEU A 83 -10.94 2.32 -14.05
C LEU A 83 -12.01 1.50 -13.31
N LEU A 84 -13.26 1.54 -13.79
CA LEU A 84 -14.39 0.78 -13.22
C LEU A 84 -15.14 0.06 -14.33
N LYS A 85 -15.49 -1.21 -14.12
CA LYS A 85 -16.38 -1.97 -15.01
C LYS A 85 -17.55 -2.56 -14.26
N PHE A 86 -18.76 -2.23 -14.70
CA PHE A 86 -20.01 -2.73 -14.13
C PHE A 86 -20.60 -3.86 -14.98
N ALA A 87 -21.29 -4.80 -14.34
CA ALA A 87 -22.13 -5.80 -14.98
C ALA A 87 -23.53 -5.80 -14.37
N PHE A 88 -24.51 -6.26 -15.15
CA PHE A 88 -25.90 -6.32 -14.73
C PHE A 88 -26.32 -7.76 -14.46
N LEU A 89 -27.31 -7.94 -13.59
CA LEU A 89 -28.06 -9.18 -13.45
C LEU A 89 -29.54 -8.85 -13.67
N LEU A 90 -30.05 -9.15 -14.87
CA LEU A 90 -31.41 -8.74 -15.27
C LEU A 90 -32.31 -9.97 -15.44
N PRO A 91 -33.57 -9.94 -14.97
CA PRO A 91 -34.56 -10.96 -15.28
C PRO A 91 -34.88 -11.04 -16.78
N ASP A 92 -35.29 -12.22 -17.26
CA ASP A 92 -35.64 -12.46 -18.68
C ASP A 92 -36.73 -11.49 -19.20
N SER A 93 -37.66 -11.07 -18.33
CA SER A 93 -38.69 -10.09 -18.68
C SER A 93 -38.08 -8.74 -19.08
N ILE A 94 -37.14 -8.22 -18.28
CA ILE A 94 -36.44 -6.96 -18.55
C ILE A 94 -35.56 -7.10 -19.80
N VAL A 95 -34.86 -8.23 -19.96
CA VAL A 95 -34.06 -8.51 -21.17
C VAL A 95 -34.93 -8.47 -22.43
N THR A 96 -36.12 -9.07 -22.38
CA THR A 96 -37.08 -9.06 -23.50
C THR A 96 -37.55 -7.64 -23.82
N GLU A 97 -37.82 -6.83 -22.80
CA GLU A 97 -38.25 -5.44 -22.95
C GLU A 97 -37.16 -4.52 -23.51
N ILE A 98 -35.89 -4.77 -23.16
CA ILE A 98 -34.72 -4.09 -23.76
C ILE A 98 -34.59 -4.45 -25.25
N LYS A 99 -34.71 -5.73 -25.60
CA LYS A 99 -34.64 -6.19 -27.01
C LYS A 99 -35.75 -5.60 -27.87
N SER A 100 -36.96 -5.48 -27.31
CA SER A 100 -38.10 -4.88 -27.99
C SER A 100 -38.08 -3.34 -27.98
N GLN A 101 -37.08 -2.72 -27.37
CA GLN A 101 -36.93 -1.26 -27.25
C GLN A 101 -38.15 -0.59 -26.60
N THR A 102 -38.74 -1.25 -25.61
CA THR A 102 -39.92 -0.75 -24.89
C THR A 102 -39.59 -0.04 -23.58
N ILE A 103 -38.32 -0.11 -23.16
CA ILE A 103 -37.77 0.57 -21.99
C ILE A 103 -36.81 1.67 -22.44
N ASN A 104 -36.92 2.84 -21.81
CA ASN A 104 -35.99 3.95 -21.97
C ASN A 104 -35.14 4.13 -20.70
N VAL A 105 -33.85 4.42 -20.85
CA VAL A 105 -33.03 4.92 -19.74
C VAL A 105 -33.29 6.42 -19.60
N ILE A 106 -33.75 6.84 -18.43
CA ILE A 106 -34.05 8.24 -18.15
C ILE A 106 -33.00 8.90 -17.25
N ASP A 107 -32.26 8.12 -16.49
CA ASP A 107 -31.13 8.60 -15.69
C ASP A 107 -30.16 7.45 -15.38
N SER A 108 -28.90 7.78 -15.11
CA SER A 108 -27.97 6.83 -14.54
C SER A 108 -26.90 7.53 -13.71
N TYR A 109 -26.54 6.95 -12.58
CA TYR A 109 -25.54 7.52 -11.68
C TYR A 109 -24.74 6.46 -10.95
N VAL A 110 -23.48 6.79 -10.68
CA VAL A 110 -22.56 5.96 -9.91
C VAL A 110 -22.44 6.55 -8.50
N THR A 111 -22.34 5.67 -7.51
CA THR A 111 -22.05 6.02 -6.12
C THR A 111 -20.71 5.42 -5.71
N LEU A 112 -19.85 6.23 -5.09
CA LEU A 112 -18.56 5.86 -4.52
C LEU A 112 -18.52 6.25 -3.05
N THR A 113 -18.00 5.37 -2.19
CA THR A 113 -17.85 5.65 -0.75
C THR A 113 -16.39 5.97 -0.43
N LYS A 114 -16.12 7.20 0.00
CA LYS A 114 -14.80 7.68 0.39
C LYS A 114 -14.39 7.10 1.74
N ASN A 115 -13.17 6.58 1.82
CA ASN A 115 -12.55 6.11 3.05
C ASN A 115 -11.09 6.55 3.21
N TYR A 116 -10.54 7.28 2.24
CA TYR A 116 -9.17 7.79 2.31
C TYR A 116 -9.06 9.18 1.68
N SER A 117 -8.11 9.97 2.16
CA SER A 117 -7.77 11.27 1.57
C SER A 117 -6.33 11.67 1.87
N ILE A 118 -5.69 12.35 0.93
CA ILE A 118 -4.36 12.96 1.09
C ILE A 118 -4.24 14.21 0.23
N GLY A 119 -3.44 15.18 0.68
CA GLY A 119 -3.27 16.48 0.03
C GLY A 119 -4.02 17.60 0.76
N ASN A 120 -4.33 18.69 0.06
CA ASN A 120 -5.01 19.83 0.67
C ASN A 120 -6.47 19.47 0.96
N SER A 121 -6.86 19.37 2.23
CA SER A 121 -8.23 19.01 2.63
C SER A 121 -9.29 19.98 2.09
N ASN A 122 -8.93 21.26 1.97
CA ASN A 122 -9.75 22.34 1.40
C ASN A 122 -9.50 22.54 -0.10
N GLY A 123 -8.58 21.78 -0.68
CA GLY A 123 -8.25 21.83 -2.10
C GLY A 123 -9.43 21.39 -2.97
N ASN A 124 -9.45 21.89 -4.20
CA ASN A 124 -10.46 21.49 -5.16
C ASN A 124 -10.30 20.01 -5.55
N PHE A 125 -11.43 19.36 -5.84
CA PHE A 125 -11.46 17.98 -6.34
C PHE A 125 -12.48 17.89 -7.46
N ASP A 126 -11.97 17.54 -8.62
CA ASP A 126 -12.71 17.50 -9.87
C ASP A 126 -12.11 16.46 -10.82
N TYR A 127 -12.95 15.90 -11.68
CA TYR A 127 -12.56 14.81 -12.58
C TYR A 127 -13.45 14.80 -13.80
N ASN A 128 -13.07 14.02 -14.80
CA ASN A 128 -13.87 13.67 -15.97
C ASN A 128 -14.09 12.15 -16.00
N VAL A 129 -15.13 11.71 -16.70
CA VAL A 129 -15.40 10.28 -16.92
C VAL A 129 -15.40 9.98 -18.41
N PHE A 130 -14.56 9.03 -18.83
CA PHE A 130 -14.41 8.63 -20.22
C PHE A 130 -14.80 7.18 -20.41
N LYS A 131 -15.31 6.83 -21.59
CA LYS A 131 -15.55 5.44 -21.96
C LYS A 131 -14.23 4.76 -22.33
N ILE A 132 -14.04 3.53 -21.87
CA ILE A 132 -12.92 2.67 -22.27
C ILE A 132 -13.31 1.87 -23.52
N ASN A 133 -12.40 1.75 -24.48
CA ASN A 133 -12.66 1.13 -25.78
C ASN A 133 -11.96 -0.22 -25.97
N GLU A 134 -11.21 -0.70 -24.98
CA GLU A 134 -10.52 -1.98 -25.02
C GLU A 134 -10.62 -2.75 -23.70
N PHE A 135 -10.31 -4.05 -23.78
CA PHE A 135 -10.32 -4.90 -22.59
C PHE A 135 -9.13 -4.61 -21.68
N TRP A 136 -9.39 -4.60 -20.38
CA TRP A 136 -8.38 -4.53 -19.33
C TRP A 136 -8.74 -5.49 -18.20
N SER A 137 -7.73 -5.88 -17.41
CA SER A 137 -7.90 -6.77 -16.27
C SER A 137 -7.14 -6.25 -15.06
N SER A 138 -7.80 -6.21 -13.90
CA SER A 138 -7.15 -5.89 -12.62
C SER A 138 -5.94 -6.80 -12.35
N SER A 139 -5.99 -8.07 -12.79
CA SER A 139 -4.91 -9.05 -12.58
C SER A 139 -3.63 -8.83 -13.40
N THR A 140 -3.66 -7.95 -14.41
CA THR A 140 -2.49 -7.71 -15.28
C THR A 140 -2.19 -6.25 -15.52
N PHE A 141 -3.11 -5.33 -15.20
CA PHE A 141 -2.96 -3.91 -15.50
C PHE A 141 -1.91 -3.24 -14.60
N THR A 142 -1.01 -2.49 -15.23
CA THR A 142 0.09 -1.75 -14.62
C THR A 142 0.03 -0.26 -14.96
N SER A 143 0.92 0.54 -14.36
CA SER A 143 1.05 1.97 -14.73
C SER A 143 1.47 2.17 -16.17
N ASP A 144 2.19 1.21 -16.76
CA ASP A 144 2.73 1.33 -18.11
C ASP A 144 1.63 1.09 -19.17
N ASP A 145 0.69 0.18 -18.88
CA ASP A 145 -0.48 -0.08 -19.74
C ASP A 145 -1.38 1.15 -19.88
N PHE A 146 -1.42 2.00 -18.85
CA PHE A 146 -2.26 3.19 -18.84
C PHE A 146 -1.92 4.16 -19.98
N ALA A 147 -0.63 4.29 -20.33
CA ALA A 147 -0.21 5.21 -21.39
C ALA A 147 -0.76 4.82 -22.78
N SER A 148 -1.06 3.53 -22.98
CA SER A 148 -1.65 3.00 -24.21
C SER A 148 -3.16 2.80 -24.13
N LEU A 149 -3.79 3.06 -22.97
CA LEU A 149 -5.21 2.79 -22.75
C LEU A 149 -6.10 3.58 -23.72
N SER A 150 -6.87 2.87 -24.54
CA SER A 150 -7.81 3.46 -25.49
C SER A 150 -9.08 3.96 -24.79
N VAL A 151 -9.26 5.27 -24.78
CA VAL A 151 -10.46 5.94 -24.21
C VAL A 151 -11.01 7.00 -25.15
N ASP A 152 -12.30 7.27 -25.04
CA ASP A 152 -12.94 8.40 -25.71
C ASP A 152 -12.47 9.72 -25.09
N ASN A 153 -12.51 10.81 -25.86
CA ASN A 153 -12.13 12.15 -25.39
C ASN A 153 -13.31 13.02 -24.94
N VAL A 154 -14.50 12.43 -24.79
CA VAL A 154 -15.72 13.11 -24.37
C VAL A 154 -16.00 12.75 -22.92
N ASP A 155 -16.15 13.77 -22.08
CA ASP A 155 -16.60 13.57 -20.70
C ASP A 155 -18.08 13.16 -20.70
N LEU A 156 -18.35 11.99 -20.14
CA LEU A 156 -19.66 11.33 -20.12
C LEU A 156 -20.39 11.53 -18.79
N SER A 157 -19.91 12.45 -17.95
CA SER A 157 -20.47 12.62 -16.61
C SER A 157 -20.95 14.03 -16.32
N SER A 158 -21.90 14.11 -15.40
CA SER A 158 -22.52 15.36 -14.95
C SER A 158 -22.95 15.25 -13.49
N ASN A 159 -23.46 16.34 -12.90
CA ASN A 159 -24.02 16.37 -11.54
C ASN A 159 -23.13 15.67 -10.49
N ARG A 160 -21.82 15.98 -10.52
CA ARG A 160 -20.84 15.41 -9.60
C ARG A 160 -20.98 16.00 -8.20
N THR A 161 -20.77 15.18 -7.18
CA THR A 161 -20.48 15.69 -5.84
C THR A 161 -19.16 16.46 -5.86
N SER A 162 -19.23 17.76 -5.55
CA SER A 162 -18.07 18.66 -5.48
C SER A 162 -17.64 19.01 -4.05
N LEU A 163 -18.44 18.61 -3.06
CA LEU A 163 -18.16 18.84 -1.64
C LEU A 163 -17.43 17.65 -1.03
N ASN A 164 -16.65 17.91 0.02
CA ASN A 164 -15.96 16.87 0.77
C ASN A 164 -16.94 16.04 1.62
N ASP A 165 -17.62 15.10 0.98
CA ASP A 165 -18.59 14.19 1.61
C ASP A 165 -17.96 12.81 1.88
N THR A 166 -18.63 11.95 2.62
CA THR A 166 -18.33 10.51 2.69
C THR A 166 -18.79 9.81 1.40
N THR A 167 -19.87 10.28 0.77
CA THR A 167 -20.42 9.66 -0.43
C THR A 167 -20.29 10.59 -1.64
N TYR A 168 -19.66 10.10 -2.70
CA TYR A 168 -19.54 10.82 -3.97
C TYR A 168 -20.43 10.19 -5.02
N THR A 169 -21.17 11.02 -5.74
CA THR A 169 -21.99 10.59 -6.87
C THR A 169 -21.63 11.37 -8.11
N PHE A 170 -21.88 10.76 -9.26
CA PHE A 170 -21.91 11.45 -10.54
C PHE A 170 -22.91 10.75 -11.44
N HIS A 171 -23.57 11.54 -12.29
CA HIS A 171 -24.43 11.02 -13.32
C HIS A 171 -23.58 10.61 -14.52
N LEU A 172 -24.00 9.55 -15.20
CA LEU A 172 -23.37 9.00 -16.39
C LEU A 172 -24.33 9.18 -17.58
N SER A 173 -23.79 9.37 -18.78
CA SER A 173 -24.56 9.47 -20.02
C SER A 173 -25.55 8.29 -20.15
N SER A 174 -26.83 8.63 -20.31
CA SER A 174 -27.90 7.65 -20.53
C SER A 174 -27.70 6.87 -21.83
N GLU A 175 -27.04 7.45 -22.83
CA GLU A 175 -26.67 6.78 -24.07
C GLU A 175 -25.66 5.65 -23.81
N LEU A 176 -24.64 5.90 -22.98
CA LEU A 176 -23.66 4.89 -22.62
C LEU A 176 -24.32 3.73 -21.87
N THR A 177 -25.12 4.01 -20.84
CA THR A 177 -25.78 2.95 -20.06
C THR A 177 -26.85 2.22 -20.86
N THR A 178 -27.57 2.90 -21.76
CA THR A 178 -28.45 2.25 -22.75
C THR A 178 -27.67 1.27 -23.62
N SER A 179 -26.47 1.64 -24.09
CA SER A 179 -25.63 0.76 -24.90
C SER A 179 -25.21 -0.50 -24.12
N TRP A 180 -24.89 -0.37 -22.84
CA TRP A 180 -24.53 -1.50 -21.98
C TRP A 180 -25.70 -2.44 -21.69
N LEU A 181 -26.89 -1.90 -21.44
CA LEU A 181 -28.10 -2.72 -21.27
C LEU A 181 -28.44 -3.49 -22.56
N LYS A 182 -28.30 -2.85 -23.73
CA LYS A 182 -28.46 -3.51 -25.03
C LYS A 182 -27.41 -4.60 -25.24
N ASN A 183 -26.14 -4.33 -24.91
CA ASN A 183 -25.06 -5.32 -24.98
C ASN A 183 -25.33 -6.54 -24.07
N TYR A 184 -25.86 -6.33 -22.88
CA TYR A 184 -26.23 -7.41 -21.97
C TYR A 184 -27.33 -8.29 -22.59
N ALA A 185 -28.35 -7.66 -23.19
CA ALA A 185 -29.44 -8.39 -23.80
C ALA A 185 -29.02 -9.12 -25.09
N ASP A 186 -28.13 -8.51 -25.88
CA ASP A 186 -27.60 -9.04 -27.13
C ASP A 186 -26.10 -8.73 -27.24
N THR A 187 -25.27 -9.76 -27.03
CA THR A 187 -23.81 -9.64 -26.99
C THR A 187 -23.19 -9.32 -28.35
N THR A 188 -23.97 -9.32 -29.43
CA THR A 188 -23.51 -8.84 -30.74
C THR A 188 -23.48 -7.30 -30.82
N LEU A 189 -24.13 -6.61 -29.88
CA LEU A 189 -24.23 -5.15 -29.84
C LEU A 189 -23.15 -4.54 -28.95
N GLY A 190 -21.97 -4.29 -29.53
CA GLY A 190 -20.86 -3.62 -28.84
C GLY A 190 -20.26 -4.44 -27.69
N VAL A 191 -19.43 -3.81 -26.85
CA VAL A 191 -18.88 -4.44 -25.64
C VAL A 191 -18.81 -3.39 -24.53
N ASN A 192 -19.12 -3.80 -23.30
CA ASN A 192 -18.87 -3.01 -22.11
C ASN A 192 -17.44 -3.25 -21.57
N TYR A 193 -16.56 -2.28 -21.79
CA TYR A 193 -15.22 -2.23 -21.20
C TYR A 193 -15.11 -1.32 -19.98
N GLY A 194 -16.21 -0.71 -19.53
CA GLY A 194 -16.22 0.18 -18.38
C GLY A 194 -15.84 1.62 -18.69
N ILE A 195 -15.45 2.33 -17.65
CA ILE A 195 -15.18 3.77 -17.65
C ILE A 195 -13.86 4.09 -16.94
N LEU A 196 -13.24 5.19 -17.36
CA LEU A 196 -12.08 5.81 -16.74
C LEU A 196 -12.51 7.10 -16.04
N LEU A 197 -12.26 7.21 -14.75
CA LEU A 197 -12.32 8.47 -14.00
C LEU A 197 -10.92 9.07 -14.00
N SER A 198 -10.79 10.30 -14.50
CA SER A 198 -9.50 10.99 -14.60
C SER A 198 -9.61 12.36 -13.94
N PRO A 199 -8.70 12.72 -13.01
CA PRO A 199 -8.75 14.02 -12.37
C PRO A 199 -8.49 15.14 -13.39
N THR A 200 -9.13 16.29 -13.19
CA THR A 200 -8.81 17.50 -13.97
C THR A 200 -7.55 18.18 -13.44
N ASP A 201 -7.01 19.13 -14.20
CA ASP A 201 -5.83 19.87 -13.76
C ASP A 201 -6.06 20.75 -12.53
N ASN A 202 -7.31 21.05 -12.22
CA ASN A 202 -7.69 21.84 -11.05
C ASN A 202 -7.73 21.02 -9.75
N THR A 203 -7.48 19.72 -9.80
CA THR A 203 -7.53 18.85 -8.61
C THR A 203 -6.26 18.95 -7.78
N GLN A 204 -6.43 19.11 -6.46
CA GLN A 204 -5.37 19.41 -5.50
C GLN A 204 -5.29 18.42 -4.33
N LYS A 205 -6.04 17.32 -4.43
CA LYS A 205 -6.07 16.24 -3.46
C LYS A 205 -6.35 14.91 -4.14
N VAL A 206 -6.00 13.83 -3.45
CA VAL A 206 -6.38 12.47 -3.81
C VAL A 206 -7.38 11.97 -2.79
N LEU A 207 -8.45 11.36 -3.28
CA LEU A 207 -9.44 10.65 -2.49
C LEU A 207 -9.35 9.16 -2.82
N GLY A 208 -9.46 8.32 -1.80
CA GLY A 208 -9.63 6.89 -1.97
C GLY A 208 -11.07 6.47 -1.69
N PHE A 209 -11.55 5.57 -2.53
CA PHE A 209 -12.88 4.98 -2.44
C PHE A 209 -12.75 3.48 -2.22
N THR A 210 -13.70 2.88 -1.52
CA THR A 210 -13.79 1.42 -1.38
C THR A 210 -13.68 0.75 -2.75
N ALA A 211 -12.75 -0.20 -2.90
CA ALA A 211 -12.66 -1.03 -4.09
C ALA A 211 -13.59 -2.25 -3.98
N TYR A 212 -13.71 -2.99 -5.08
CA TYR A 212 -14.37 -4.27 -5.16
C TYR A 212 -13.84 -5.20 -4.06
N ASN A 213 -14.76 -5.76 -3.28
CA ASN A 213 -14.43 -6.63 -2.17
C ASN A 213 -15.51 -7.70 -1.99
N VAL A 214 -15.16 -8.82 -1.35
CA VAL A 214 -16.04 -9.99 -1.20
C VAL A 214 -17.28 -9.74 -0.34
N SER A 215 -17.32 -8.66 0.44
CA SER A 215 -18.48 -8.31 1.28
C SER A 215 -19.52 -7.47 0.52
N ASP A 216 -19.14 -6.90 -0.62
CA ASP A 216 -19.94 -5.95 -1.42
C ASP A 216 -20.50 -4.77 -0.61
N ILE A 217 -19.90 -4.46 0.55
CA ILE A 217 -20.27 -3.31 1.38
C ILE A 217 -19.56 -2.08 0.83
N ASP A 218 -20.32 -1.01 0.59
CA ASP A 218 -19.82 0.31 0.18
C ASP A 218 -18.98 0.33 -1.10
N VAL A 219 -19.08 -0.72 -1.93
CA VAL A 219 -18.43 -0.82 -3.24
C VAL A 219 -19.05 0.15 -4.25
N PRO A 220 -18.37 0.47 -5.36
CA PRO A 220 -18.95 1.25 -6.44
C PRO A 220 -20.23 0.61 -6.97
N ILE A 221 -21.32 1.36 -7.04
CA ILE A 221 -22.60 0.89 -7.57
C ILE A 221 -23.07 1.83 -8.67
N LEU A 222 -23.42 1.27 -9.83
CA LEU A 222 -24.14 1.96 -10.88
C LEU A 222 -25.65 1.73 -10.69
N ARG A 223 -26.43 2.80 -10.68
CA ARG A 223 -27.90 2.76 -10.72
C ARG A 223 -28.37 3.32 -12.05
N VAL A 224 -29.21 2.57 -12.75
CA VAL A 224 -29.79 2.97 -14.02
C VAL A 224 -31.30 3.05 -13.86
N VAL A 225 -31.84 4.26 -13.91
CA VAL A 225 -33.28 4.50 -13.80
C VAL A 225 -33.89 4.32 -15.17
N VAL A 226 -34.83 3.39 -15.25
CA VAL A 226 -35.50 3.00 -16.48
C VAL A 226 -36.98 3.27 -16.41
N GLN A 227 -37.58 3.57 -17.56
CA GLN A 227 -39.00 3.79 -17.70
C GLN A 227 -39.56 2.92 -18.81
N LYS A 228 -40.65 2.22 -18.50
CA LYS A 228 -41.57 1.66 -19.50
C LYS A 228 -42.79 2.58 -19.59
N PRO A 229 -42.95 3.35 -20.70
CA PRO A 229 -44.03 4.33 -20.81
C PRO A 229 -45.41 3.74 -20.52
N GLY A 230 -46.15 4.38 -19.62
CA GLY A 230 -47.49 3.94 -19.21
C GLY A 230 -47.54 2.70 -18.30
N ALA A 231 -46.39 2.16 -17.88
CA ALA A 231 -46.34 0.99 -17.01
C ALA A 231 -45.60 1.26 -15.68
N TYR A 232 -44.30 1.57 -15.73
CA TYR A 232 -43.49 1.71 -14.52
C TYR A 232 -42.23 2.57 -14.73
N ILE A 233 -41.68 3.03 -13.60
CA ILE A 233 -40.30 3.53 -13.47
C ILE A 233 -39.64 2.63 -12.44
N ASP A 234 -38.45 2.11 -12.76
CA ASP A 234 -37.69 1.22 -11.88
C ASP A 234 -36.19 1.52 -11.96
N THR A 235 -35.40 0.95 -11.05
CA THR A 235 -33.95 1.13 -10.99
C THR A 235 -33.24 -0.21 -11.14
N LEU A 236 -32.46 -0.34 -12.21
CA LEU A 236 -31.57 -1.47 -12.42
C LEU A 236 -30.23 -1.21 -11.72
N ILE A 237 -29.65 -2.25 -11.13
CA ILE A 237 -28.36 -2.19 -10.44
C ILE A 237 -27.27 -2.80 -11.33
N GLY A 238 -26.23 -2.01 -11.59
CA GLY A 238 -24.96 -2.46 -12.16
C GLY A 238 -23.95 -2.66 -11.04
N TYR A 239 -23.51 -3.91 -10.86
CA TYR A 239 -22.51 -4.31 -9.88
C TYR A 239 -21.11 -4.14 -10.44
N ILE A 240 -20.18 -3.61 -9.64
CA ILE A 240 -18.78 -3.56 -10.02
C ILE A 240 -18.25 -5.00 -10.22
N THR A 241 -17.42 -5.20 -11.25
CA THR A 241 -16.82 -6.50 -11.59
C THR A 241 -15.31 -6.42 -11.76
N LEU A 242 -14.79 -5.25 -12.14
CA LEU A 242 -13.37 -4.95 -12.15
C LEU A 242 -13.18 -3.51 -11.73
N ASP A 243 -12.13 -3.28 -10.95
CA ASP A 243 -11.61 -1.96 -10.67
C ASP A 243 -10.08 -1.97 -10.57
N VAL A 244 -9.48 -0.80 -10.79
CA VAL A 244 -8.06 -0.57 -10.57
C VAL A 244 -7.82 0.93 -10.41
N SER A 245 -6.84 1.30 -9.60
CA SER A 245 -6.30 2.65 -9.61
C SER A 245 -4.96 2.67 -10.35
N ALA A 246 -4.84 3.56 -11.33
CA ALA A 246 -3.63 3.77 -12.09
C ALA A 246 -2.91 5.00 -11.52
N VAL A 247 -1.84 4.77 -10.73
CA VAL A 247 -1.03 5.83 -10.13
C VAL A 247 0.20 6.08 -10.98
N ILE A 248 0.32 7.30 -11.49
CA ILE A 248 1.38 7.73 -12.40
C ILE A 248 2.14 8.87 -11.77
N GLY A 249 3.46 8.82 -11.80
CA GLY A 249 4.29 9.83 -11.15
C GLY A 249 5.76 9.44 -11.09
N SER A 250 6.55 10.28 -10.43
CA SER A 250 7.96 10.06 -10.15
C SER A 250 8.20 9.88 -8.65
N VAL A 251 9.31 9.20 -8.31
CA VAL A 251 9.84 9.18 -6.94
C VAL A 251 9.80 10.61 -6.38
N PRO A 252 9.17 10.84 -5.22
CA PRO A 252 9.02 12.19 -4.70
C PRO A 252 10.38 12.73 -4.25
N ASP A 253 10.62 14.00 -4.52
CA ASP A 253 11.78 14.70 -3.95
C ASP A 253 11.51 14.96 -2.46
N VAL A 254 12.27 14.28 -1.60
CA VAL A 254 12.22 14.40 -0.14
C VAL A 254 13.48 15.07 0.42
N GLY A 255 14.29 15.69 -0.44
CA GLY A 255 15.55 16.33 -0.09
C GLY A 255 16.76 15.40 -0.19
N ALA A 256 17.95 16.00 -0.32
CA ALA A 256 19.17 15.30 -0.72
C ALA A 256 19.70 14.26 0.27
N GLU A 257 19.32 14.32 1.55
CA GLU A 257 19.74 13.35 2.58
C GLU A 257 18.70 12.28 2.86
N ASN A 258 17.53 12.38 2.24
CA ASN A 258 16.40 11.50 2.48
C ASN A 258 16.16 10.63 1.25
N LEU A 259 15.47 9.53 1.49
CA LEU A 259 15.03 8.54 0.52
C LEU A 259 13.52 8.40 0.66
N ALA A 260 12.82 8.24 -0.46
CA ALA A 260 11.38 8.16 -0.48
C ALA A 260 10.88 6.73 -0.54
N ILE A 261 10.06 6.36 0.45
CA ILE A 261 9.13 5.24 0.32
C ILE A 261 7.75 5.82 0.04
N GLN A 262 7.10 5.37 -1.03
CA GLN A 262 5.74 5.82 -1.36
C GLN A 262 4.81 4.69 -1.77
N SER A 263 3.68 4.59 -1.07
CA SER A 263 2.57 3.68 -1.38
C SER A 263 1.96 4.00 -2.77
N SER A 264 1.45 2.98 -3.44
CA SER A 264 0.79 2.89 -4.76
C SER A 264 1.59 3.39 -5.97
N LEU A 265 2.50 4.35 -5.78
CA LEU A 265 3.54 4.67 -6.76
C LEU A 265 4.70 3.67 -6.73
N ALA A 266 4.81 2.92 -5.62
CA ALA A 266 5.83 1.91 -5.40
C ALA A 266 7.26 2.45 -5.49
N SER A 267 7.51 3.54 -4.77
CA SER A 267 8.87 3.96 -4.45
C SER A 267 9.36 3.16 -3.26
N GLU A 268 10.49 2.49 -3.41
CA GLU A 268 11.09 1.59 -2.42
C GLU A 268 12.55 1.98 -2.19
N ILE A 269 13.12 1.55 -1.05
CA ILE A 269 14.51 1.79 -0.70
C ILE A 269 15.30 0.49 -0.75
N GLN A 270 16.51 0.54 -1.29
CA GLN A 270 17.52 -0.49 -1.08
C GLN A 270 18.61 0.01 -0.12
N LEU A 271 18.99 -0.83 0.84
CA LEU A 271 20.14 -0.64 1.72
C LEU A 271 21.17 -1.73 1.50
N ASP A 272 22.43 -1.31 1.35
CA ASP A 272 23.57 -2.19 1.20
C ASP A 272 24.57 -1.92 2.32
N PHE A 273 24.82 -2.94 3.16
CA PHE A 273 25.82 -2.90 4.21
C PHE A 273 27.03 -3.75 3.83
N ASP A 274 28.24 -3.23 4.05
CA ASP A 274 29.48 -3.98 3.82
C ASP A 274 29.87 -4.82 5.05
N PHE A 275 29.43 -6.07 5.06
CA PHE A 275 29.71 -7.01 6.14
C PHE A 275 31.14 -7.55 6.16
N THR A 276 32.05 -7.12 5.28
CA THR A 276 33.46 -7.54 5.32
C THR A 276 34.18 -7.12 6.60
N THR A 277 33.64 -6.12 7.30
CA THR A 277 34.12 -5.64 8.60
C THR A 277 33.75 -6.56 9.77
N LEU A 278 32.75 -7.43 9.60
CA LEU A 278 32.36 -8.39 10.65
C LEU A 278 33.39 -9.53 10.74
N PRO A 279 33.75 -9.99 11.95
CA PRO A 279 34.64 -11.13 12.10
C PRO A 279 34.06 -12.38 11.45
N LYS A 280 34.92 -13.20 10.83
CA LYS A 280 34.55 -14.52 10.33
C LYS A 280 34.28 -15.49 11.49
N ASP A 281 33.50 -16.53 11.21
CA ASP A 281 33.17 -17.63 12.14
C ASP A 281 32.49 -17.17 13.43
N ILE A 282 31.55 -16.21 13.30
CA ILE A 282 30.70 -15.73 14.39
C ILE A 282 29.30 -16.34 14.30
N ALA A 283 28.65 -16.46 15.46
CA ALA A 283 27.23 -16.80 15.56
C ALA A 283 26.43 -15.53 15.82
N ILE A 284 25.53 -15.17 14.91
CA ILE A 284 24.64 -14.01 15.07
C ILE A 284 23.51 -14.36 16.05
N ASN A 285 23.48 -13.68 17.19
CA ASN A 285 22.49 -13.89 18.24
C ASN A 285 21.23 -13.06 17.97
N SER A 286 21.43 -11.78 17.68
CA SER A 286 20.36 -10.86 17.28
C SER A 286 20.90 -9.77 16.34
N ALA A 287 20.02 -9.22 15.51
CA ALA A 287 20.29 -8.02 14.74
C ALA A 287 19.05 -7.13 14.66
N LYS A 288 19.26 -5.82 14.85
CA LYS A 288 18.21 -4.79 14.80
C LYS A 288 18.57 -3.75 13.75
N LEU A 289 17.64 -3.48 12.86
CA LEU A 289 17.70 -2.35 11.93
C LEU A 289 16.90 -1.19 12.50
N THR A 290 17.46 0.00 12.46
CA THR A 290 16.80 1.25 12.83
C THR A 290 16.97 2.27 11.71
N LEU A 291 15.87 2.90 11.31
CA LEU A 291 15.80 3.93 10.28
C LEU A 291 15.22 5.20 10.86
N THR A 292 15.81 6.36 10.55
CA THR A 292 15.31 7.65 11.02
C THR A 292 14.37 8.25 9.99
N ILE A 293 13.20 8.75 10.43
CA ILE A 293 12.25 9.44 9.57
C ILE A 293 12.39 10.95 9.70
N ASP A 294 12.44 11.65 8.57
CA ASP A 294 12.23 13.09 8.52
C ASP A 294 10.72 13.37 8.49
N THR A 295 10.17 13.79 9.63
CA THR A 295 8.73 14.02 9.78
C THR A 295 8.24 15.27 9.06
N LEU A 296 9.14 16.19 8.68
CA LEU A 296 8.79 17.42 7.97
C LEU A 296 8.67 17.19 6.46
N GLN A 297 9.48 16.27 5.92
CA GLN A 297 9.43 15.87 4.51
C GLN A 297 8.44 14.73 4.24
N SER A 298 8.06 13.98 5.28
CA SER A 298 7.04 12.94 5.16
C SER A 298 5.62 13.51 4.99
N LYS A 299 4.79 12.86 4.19
CA LYS A 299 3.39 13.24 3.96
C LYS A 299 2.50 12.02 4.16
N PHE A 300 1.45 12.14 4.96
CA PHE A 300 0.56 11.01 5.28
C PHE A 300 -0.89 11.30 4.89
N GLY A 301 -1.61 10.24 4.50
CA GLY A 301 -3.05 10.30 4.28
C GLY A 301 -3.84 10.23 5.59
N SER A 302 -5.17 10.28 5.46
CA SER A 302 -6.09 10.23 6.59
C SER A 302 -6.16 8.87 7.29
N ASP A 303 -5.79 7.80 6.59
CA ASP A 303 -5.70 6.45 7.13
C ASP A 303 -4.52 5.72 6.48
N PHE A 304 -3.60 5.21 7.30
CA PHE A 304 -2.40 4.53 6.85
C PHE A 304 -1.74 3.71 7.95
N GLU A 305 -1.01 2.68 7.55
CA GLU A 305 -0.20 1.91 8.47
C GLU A 305 1.20 2.52 8.65
N ASN A 306 1.51 2.94 9.87
CA ASN A 306 2.78 3.58 10.22
C ASN A 306 3.88 2.53 10.51
N SER A 307 4.16 1.69 9.52
CA SER A 307 5.21 0.67 9.58
C SER A 307 5.81 0.38 8.21
N LEU A 308 7.02 -0.15 8.21
CA LEU A 308 7.75 -0.52 7.00
C LEU A 308 7.97 -2.04 6.99
N SER A 309 8.00 -2.61 5.79
CA SER A 309 8.37 -4.00 5.55
C SER A 309 9.79 -4.09 5.01
N VAL A 310 10.52 -5.12 5.45
CA VAL A 310 11.93 -5.36 5.11
C VAL A 310 12.06 -6.74 4.50
N PHE A 311 12.77 -6.82 3.38
CA PHE A 311 13.00 -8.07 2.65
C PHE A 311 14.47 -8.25 2.32
N LEU A 312 14.93 -9.50 2.34
CA LEU A 312 16.17 -9.87 1.67
C LEU A 312 15.96 -9.89 0.15
N ILE A 313 16.82 -9.20 -0.60
CA ILE A 313 16.85 -9.29 -2.06
C ILE A 313 17.48 -10.63 -2.44
N ALA A 314 16.78 -11.41 -3.28
CA ALA A 314 17.25 -12.72 -3.73
C ALA A 314 18.10 -12.59 -5.00
N ASP A 315 17.68 -11.74 -5.94
CA ASP A 315 18.37 -11.45 -7.20
C ASP A 315 18.01 -10.04 -7.62
N SER A 316 18.98 -9.12 -7.51
CA SER A 316 18.81 -7.70 -7.86
C SER A 316 18.62 -7.48 -9.36
N THR A 317 19.09 -8.40 -10.22
CA THR A 317 18.96 -8.30 -11.68
C THR A 317 17.57 -8.70 -12.18
N LYS A 318 16.83 -9.47 -11.35
CA LYS A 318 15.46 -9.90 -11.62
C LYS A 318 14.44 -9.26 -10.69
N ASP A 319 14.87 -8.33 -9.83
CA ASP A 319 14.02 -7.62 -8.88
C ASP A 319 13.16 -8.59 -8.03
N SER A 320 13.81 -9.65 -7.55
CA SER A 320 13.16 -10.74 -6.83
C SER A 320 13.51 -10.75 -5.35
N LEU A 321 12.50 -11.00 -4.51
CA LEU A 321 12.61 -10.98 -3.05
C LEU A 321 12.54 -12.39 -2.46
N ASN A 322 13.34 -12.63 -1.43
CA ASN A 322 13.21 -13.83 -0.62
C ASN A 322 12.16 -13.61 0.47
N LYS A 323 10.91 -13.99 0.17
CA LYS A 323 9.76 -13.80 1.07
C LYS A 323 9.86 -14.57 2.40
N ASN A 324 10.77 -15.53 2.52
CA ASN A 324 11.04 -16.21 3.79
C ASN A 324 11.73 -15.29 4.81
N TYR A 325 12.31 -14.17 4.34
CA TYR A 325 12.95 -13.15 5.15
C TYR A 325 12.17 -11.83 5.08
N SER A 326 10.90 -11.89 5.46
CA SER A 326 10.01 -10.74 5.54
C SER A 326 9.85 -10.29 6.98
N TYR A 327 10.25 -9.05 7.28
CA TYR A 327 10.20 -8.46 8.62
C TYR A 327 9.47 -7.13 8.61
N ARG A 328 9.01 -6.71 9.79
CA ARG A 328 8.31 -5.43 9.99
C ARG A 328 9.14 -4.52 10.89
N LEU A 329 9.31 -3.27 10.47
CA LEU A 329 9.83 -2.19 11.29
C LEU A 329 8.66 -1.36 11.79
N SER A 330 8.51 -1.28 13.11
CA SER A 330 7.47 -0.50 13.77
C SER A 330 7.99 0.88 14.12
N ARG A 331 7.13 1.90 13.99
CA ARG A 331 7.51 3.27 14.35
C ARG A 331 7.48 3.48 15.86
N THR A 332 8.49 4.16 16.39
CA THR A 332 8.48 4.75 17.72
C THR A 332 9.18 6.09 17.65
N GLY A 333 8.44 7.17 17.93
CA GLY A 333 8.94 8.54 17.74
C GLY A 333 9.38 8.80 16.29
N ASN A 334 10.65 9.17 16.14
CA ASN A 334 11.28 9.49 14.85
C ASN A 334 12.05 8.31 14.24
N THR A 335 11.78 7.08 14.68
CA THR A 335 12.47 5.90 14.17
C THR A 335 11.52 4.79 13.78
N PHE A 336 11.87 4.04 12.74
CA PHE A 336 11.33 2.71 12.46
C PHE A 336 12.38 1.68 12.88
N SER A 337 11.99 0.68 13.67
CA SER A 337 12.93 -0.37 14.06
C SER A 337 12.31 -1.74 14.20
N GLY A 338 13.12 -2.78 14.03
CA GLY A 338 12.70 -4.17 14.11
C GLY A 338 13.86 -5.15 14.02
N ASP A 339 13.56 -6.40 14.36
CA ASP A 339 14.50 -7.52 14.29
C ASP A 339 14.66 -7.99 12.83
N ILE A 340 15.91 -8.08 12.38
CA ILE A 340 16.28 -8.63 11.06
C ILE A 340 17.32 -9.76 11.18
N THR A 341 17.34 -10.43 12.33
CA THR A 341 18.37 -11.39 12.72
C THR A 341 18.60 -12.46 11.66
N ASN A 342 17.55 -13.02 11.05
CA ASN A 342 17.77 -14.09 10.07
C ASN A 342 18.24 -13.58 8.71
N ILE A 343 18.02 -12.30 8.35
CA ILE A 343 18.66 -11.69 7.18
C ILE A 343 20.17 -11.68 7.41
N ILE A 344 20.61 -11.18 8.57
CA ILE A 344 22.04 -11.11 8.91
C ILE A 344 22.66 -12.51 9.05
N ARG A 345 21.94 -13.49 9.61
CA ARG A 345 22.38 -14.90 9.61
C ARG A 345 22.52 -15.46 8.21
N ALA A 346 21.63 -15.11 7.27
CA ALA A 346 21.73 -15.56 5.89
C ALA A 346 23.03 -15.05 5.25
N PHE A 347 23.33 -13.75 5.38
CA PHE A 347 24.59 -13.19 4.91
C PHE A 347 25.82 -13.85 5.55
N ASN A 348 25.77 -14.10 6.87
CA ASN A 348 26.85 -14.80 7.57
C ASN A 348 27.02 -16.28 7.13
N ASN A 349 25.97 -16.90 6.57
CA ASN A 349 25.97 -18.27 6.06
C ASN A 349 26.18 -18.34 4.55
N ASN A 350 26.86 -17.35 3.96
CA ASN A 350 27.22 -17.27 2.53
C ASN A 350 26.02 -17.19 1.56
N VAL A 351 24.88 -16.66 2.01
CA VAL A 351 23.89 -16.14 1.06
C VAL A 351 24.43 -14.84 0.49
N ASP A 352 24.43 -14.72 -0.84
CA ASP A 352 24.91 -13.52 -1.54
C ASP A 352 24.24 -12.26 -1.00
N ASN A 353 25.04 -11.25 -0.67
CA ASN A 353 24.54 -9.96 -0.23
C ASN A 353 24.13 -9.12 -1.46
N GLN A 354 22.86 -9.23 -1.82
CA GLN A 354 22.23 -8.45 -2.89
C GLN A 354 21.51 -7.19 -2.35
N GLY A 355 21.68 -6.89 -1.07
CA GLY A 355 21.01 -5.78 -0.39
C GLY A 355 19.73 -6.15 0.36
N ILE A 356 19.19 -5.15 1.04
CA ILE A 356 17.96 -5.22 1.83
C ILE A 356 16.96 -4.24 1.22
N LEU A 357 15.79 -4.73 0.83
CA LEU A 357 14.69 -3.89 0.34
C LEU A 357 13.82 -3.42 1.51
N ILE A 358 13.42 -2.15 1.51
CA ILE A 358 12.47 -1.57 2.44
C ILE A 358 11.33 -0.91 1.67
N LYS A 359 10.09 -1.19 2.09
CA LYS A 359 8.90 -0.59 1.51
C LYS A 359 7.77 -0.39 2.52
N SER A 360 6.70 0.30 2.12
CA SER A 360 5.49 0.44 2.93
C SER A 360 4.85 -0.93 3.19
N THR A 361 4.35 -1.17 4.40
CA THR A 361 3.58 -2.40 4.69
C THR A 361 2.25 -2.42 3.94
N GLN A 362 1.69 -1.24 3.65
CA GLN A 362 0.46 -1.06 2.88
C GLN A 362 0.77 -0.50 1.48
N GLU A 363 1.46 -1.29 0.69
CA GLU A 363 2.01 -0.90 -0.61
C GLU A 363 0.97 -0.35 -1.60
N PHE A 364 -0.29 -0.78 -1.55
CA PHE A 364 -1.33 -0.36 -2.50
C PHE A 364 -2.51 0.39 -1.85
N TRP A 365 -2.37 0.84 -0.60
CA TRP A 365 -3.49 1.42 0.15
C TRP A 365 -3.72 2.91 -0.12
N GLY A 366 -2.65 3.69 -0.13
CA GLY A 366 -2.69 5.14 -0.19
C GLY A 366 -1.53 5.72 -1.00
N LEU A 367 -1.16 6.97 -0.72
CA LEU A 367 -0.03 7.69 -1.34
C LEU A 367 0.89 8.31 -0.27
N GLU A 368 0.99 7.67 0.90
CA GLU A 368 1.88 8.12 1.97
C GLU A 368 3.31 8.16 1.47
N ILE A 369 4.03 9.21 1.86
CA ILE A 369 5.45 9.39 1.63
C ILE A 369 6.15 9.31 2.98
N PHE A 370 6.99 8.30 3.15
CA PHE A 370 7.93 8.22 4.26
C PHE A 370 9.29 8.72 3.76
N ALA A 371 9.72 9.87 4.26
CA ALA A 371 11.06 10.39 4.01
C ALA A 371 12.01 9.78 5.04
N ILE A 372 12.87 8.87 4.60
CA ILE A 372 13.79 8.12 5.45
C ILE A 372 15.21 8.64 5.23
N LYS A 373 15.94 8.93 6.30
CA LYS A 373 17.34 9.35 6.20
C LYS A 373 18.20 8.26 5.57
N GLY A 374 18.95 8.65 4.53
CA GLY A 374 19.85 7.76 3.79
C GLY A 374 21.22 7.62 4.43
N SER A 375 22.04 6.73 3.87
CA SER A 375 23.45 6.52 4.23
C SER A 375 24.32 7.78 4.01
N ASN A 376 23.83 8.74 3.23
CA ASN A 376 24.48 10.01 2.94
C ASN A 376 24.12 11.14 3.91
N ALA A 377 23.23 10.92 4.89
CA ALA A 377 22.87 11.94 5.88
C ALA A 377 24.12 12.50 6.58
N SER A 378 24.19 13.82 6.76
CA SER A 378 25.36 14.48 7.35
C SER A 378 25.55 14.08 8.82
N ASP A 379 24.47 13.96 9.59
CA ASP A 379 24.49 13.39 10.93
C ASP A 379 24.54 11.86 10.87
N ILE A 380 25.63 11.29 11.38
CA ILE A 380 25.84 9.83 11.45
C ILE A 380 24.76 9.14 12.30
N ALA A 381 24.23 9.83 13.32
CA ALA A 381 23.19 9.27 14.18
C ALA A 381 21.83 9.10 13.47
N GLU A 382 21.62 9.81 12.36
CA GLU A 382 20.38 9.74 11.58
C GLU A 382 20.44 8.67 10.47
N ARG A 383 21.64 8.24 10.07
CA ARG A 383 21.84 7.23 9.02
C ARG A 383 21.20 5.88 9.41
N PRO A 384 20.91 4.99 8.43
CA PRO A 384 20.50 3.63 8.72
C PRO A 384 21.48 2.95 9.69
N ARG A 385 20.95 2.45 10.80
CA ARG A 385 21.73 1.87 11.89
C ARG A 385 21.46 0.39 12.04
N LEU A 386 22.53 -0.40 12.02
CA LEU A 386 22.52 -1.83 12.22
C LEU A 386 23.27 -2.16 13.51
N GLU A 387 22.53 -2.73 14.47
CA GLU A 387 23.10 -3.26 15.71
C GLU A 387 23.08 -4.79 15.66
N ILE A 388 24.23 -5.42 15.85
CA ILE A 388 24.39 -6.88 15.81
C ILE A 388 24.99 -7.34 17.12
N ILE A 389 24.34 -8.30 17.78
CA ILE A 389 24.92 -9.03 18.90
C ILE A 389 25.37 -10.39 18.35
N TYR A 390 26.64 -10.72 18.54
CA TYR A 390 27.22 -11.96 18.05
C TYR A 390 28.12 -12.64 19.09
N SER A 391 28.22 -13.95 18.99
CA SER A 391 29.14 -14.77 19.78
C SER A 391 30.30 -15.24 18.92
N LYS A 392 31.49 -15.29 19.50
CA LYS A 392 32.67 -15.91 18.89
C LYS A 392 33.19 -17.02 19.80
N GLY A 393 33.50 -18.17 19.21
CA GLY A 393 34.21 -19.23 19.92
C GLY A 393 35.60 -18.74 20.31
N GLY A 394 35.91 -18.76 21.60
CA GLY A 394 37.27 -18.54 22.10
C GLY A 394 38.15 -19.68 21.63
N LYS A 395 39.34 -19.35 21.10
CA LYS A 395 40.39 -20.35 20.97
C LYS A 395 40.78 -20.76 22.39
N GLN A 396 40.60 -22.03 22.73
CA GLN A 396 41.31 -22.63 23.86
C GLN A 396 42.82 -22.63 23.60
#